data_AF-A0A957HEN8-F1
#
_entry.id   AF-A0A957HEN8-F1
#
_cell.length_a   1.000
_cell.length_b   1.000
_cell.length_c   1.000
_cell.angle_alpha   90.00
_cell.angle_beta   90.00
_cell.angle_gamma   90.00
#
_symmetry.space_group_name_H-M   'P 1'
#
loop_
_entity.id
_entity.type
_entity.pdbx_description
1 polymer ?
#
loop_
_entity_poly.entity_id
_entity_poly.type
_entity_poly.pdbx_seq_one_letter_code
_entity_poly.pdbx_strand_id
1 'polypeptide(L)'
;MLLRMDVVVRRWLCLLLLLLVSCSPDAGSLPEEVSLPTLVPTLTPEINLEAAELVAMAFLDGWQRQDFAQMYRLISYNSQEAISLEDFTEVYQDTQNTATIV
;
A
#
# COMPACT_ATOMS: atom_id res chain seq x y z
N MET A 1 45.31 21.55 -0.35
CA MET A 1 43.98 21.79 0.27
C MET A 1 42.96 22.30 -0.75
N LEU A 2 43.35 23.17 -1.69
CA LEU A 2 42.48 23.75 -2.73
C LEU A 2 41.79 22.71 -3.64
N LEU A 3 42.51 21.70 -4.15
CA LEU A 3 41.91 20.63 -4.99
C LEU A 3 40.78 19.83 -4.32
N ARG A 4 40.81 19.70 -2.98
CA ARG A 4 39.76 19.01 -2.21
C ARG A 4 38.52 19.88 -2.08
N MET A 5 38.70 21.20 -1.99
CA MET A 5 37.63 22.19 -1.94
C MET A 5 36.94 22.31 -3.30
N ASP A 6 37.68 22.26 -4.41
CA ASP A 6 37.09 22.26 -5.76
C ASP A 6 36.20 21.04 -6.01
N VAL A 7 36.61 19.85 -5.55
CA VAL A 7 35.82 18.62 -5.68
C VAL A 7 34.58 18.66 -4.79
N VAL A 8 34.70 19.21 -3.59
CA VAL A 8 33.57 19.39 -2.67
C VAL A 8 32.59 20.39 -3.27
N VAL A 9 33.04 21.59 -3.66
CA VAL A 9 32.20 22.62 -4.29
C VAL A 9 31.55 22.11 -5.57
N ARG A 10 32.27 21.36 -6.42
CA ARG A 10 31.71 20.74 -7.62
C ARG A 10 30.64 19.70 -7.29
N ARG A 11 30.84 18.89 -6.25
CA ARG A 11 29.87 17.88 -5.81
C ARG A 11 28.61 18.51 -5.21
N TRP A 12 28.76 19.58 -4.44
CA TRP A 12 27.63 20.36 -3.92
C TRP A 12 26.88 21.08 -5.05
N LEU A 13 27.58 21.63 -6.04
CA LEU A 13 26.98 22.26 -7.21
C LEU A 13 26.19 21.26 -8.06
N CYS A 14 26.70 20.03 -8.25
CA CYS A 14 25.98 18.97 -8.94
C CYS A 14 24.72 18.51 -8.19
N LEU A 15 24.77 18.40 -6.86
CA LEU A 15 23.60 18.07 -6.03
C LEU A 15 22.54 19.17 -6.09
N LEU A 16 22.97 20.44 -6.10
CA LEU A 16 22.07 21.59 -6.22
C LEU A 16 21.38 21.60 -7.59
N LEU A 17 22.11 21.38 -8.68
CA LEU A 17 21.55 21.25 -10.04
C LEU A 17 20.53 20.10 -10.15
N LEU A 18 20.75 18.97 -9.45
CA LEU A 18 19.82 17.83 -9.44
C LEU A 18 18.50 18.16 -8.74
N LEU A 19 18.54 18.97 -7.67
CA LEU A 19 17.33 19.40 -6.95
C LEU A 19 16.45 20.35 -7.78
N LEU A 20 17.04 21.15 -8.70
CA LEU A 20 16.27 22.06 -9.55
C LEU A 20 15.47 21.36 -10.67
N VAL A 21 15.79 20.10 -11.02
CA VAL A 21 15.10 19.35 -12.09
C VAL A 21 13.80 18.67 -11.60
N SER A 22 13.54 18.62 -10.29
CA SER A 22 12.40 17.88 -9.73
C SER A 22 11.05 18.61 -9.85
N CYS A 23 11.00 19.83 -10.38
CA CYS A 23 9.76 20.55 -10.61
C CYS A 23 9.76 21.17 -12.01
N SER A 24 9.75 20.31 -13.02
CA SER A 24 9.23 20.68 -14.32
C SER A 24 7.73 20.38 -14.30
N PRO A 25 6.83 21.38 -14.26
CA PRO A 25 5.46 21.13 -14.63
C PRO A 25 5.49 20.65 -16.08
N ASP A 26 5.02 19.42 -16.27
CA ASP A 26 4.73 18.88 -17.59
C ASP A 26 3.67 19.81 -18.20
N ALA A 27 4.12 20.79 -18.99
CA ALA A 27 3.24 21.57 -19.85
C ALA A 27 2.88 20.65 -21.01
N GLY A 28 2.13 19.60 -20.69
CA GLY A 28 1.50 18.72 -21.64
C GLY A 28 0.74 19.59 -22.62
N SER A 29 1.15 19.52 -23.88
CA SER A 29 0.38 20.00 -25.01
C SER A 29 -1.07 19.55 -24.83
N LEU A 30 -2.00 20.51 -24.73
CA LEU A 30 -3.43 20.22 -24.71
C LEU A 30 -3.75 19.28 -25.88
N PRO A 31 -4.23 18.05 -25.61
CA PRO A 31 -4.74 17.19 -26.66
C PRO A 31 -5.92 17.91 -27.32
N GLU A 32 -5.89 17.99 -28.64
CA GLU A 32 -7.05 18.36 -29.46
C GLU A 32 -8.24 17.48 -29.00
N GLU A 33 -9.36 18.08 -28.60
CA GLU A 33 -10.55 17.37 -28.13
C GLU A 33 -11.15 16.55 -29.28
N VAL A 34 -10.64 15.33 -29.45
CA VAL A 34 -11.38 14.29 -30.14
C VAL A 34 -12.55 13.95 -29.22
N SER A 35 -13.77 14.17 -29.69
CA SER A 35 -15.00 13.73 -29.03
C SER A 35 -15.01 12.20 -28.99
N LEU A 36 -14.41 11.61 -27.95
CA LEU A 36 -14.59 10.20 -27.64
C LEU A 36 -16.06 9.97 -27.22
N PRO A 37 -16.67 8.84 -27.58
CA PRO A 37 -17.96 8.47 -27.05
C PRO A 37 -17.88 8.48 -25.51
N THR A 38 -18.75 9.27 -24.88
CA THR A 38 -18.81 9.37 -23.42
C THR A 38 -19.13 7.99 -22.87
N LEU A 39 -18.16 7.37 -22.19
CA LEU A 39 -18.40 6.15 -21.44
C LEU A 39 -19.48 6.46 -20.40
N VAL A 40 -20.60 5.75 -20.47
CA VAL A 40 -21.62 5.79 -19.41
C VAL A 40 -20.89 5.47 -18.10
N PRO A 41 -21.03 6.29 -17.04
CA PRO A 41 -20.35 6.01 -15.79
C PRO A 41 -20.74 4.62 -15.32
N THR A 42 -19.74 3.75 -15.20
CA THR A 42 -19.94 2.43 -14.60
C THR A 42 -20.40 2.67 -13.17
N LEU A 43 -21.53 2.07 -12.77
CA LEU A 43 -22.03 2.16 -11.41
C LEU A 43 -20.89 1.82 -10.46
N THR A 44 -20.50 2.77 -9.61
CA THR A 44 -19.57 2.48 -8.52
C THR A 44 -20.23 1.42 -7.65
N PRO A 45 -19.56 0.30 -7.35
CA PRO A 45 -20.13 -0.72 -6.48
C PRO A 45 -20.54 -0.06 -5.16
N GLU A 46 -21.77 -0.29 -4.73
CA GLU A 46 -22.23 0.17 -3.42
C GLU A 46 -21.39 -0.53 -2.35
N ILE A 47 -20.57 0.23 -1.64
CA ILE A 47 -19.74 -0.29 -0.55
C ILE A 47 -20.64 -0.43 0.68
N ASN A 48 -20.88 -1.67 1.10
CA ASN A 48 -21.56 -1.94 2.37
C ASN A 48 -20.56 -1.83 3.53
N LEU A 49 -20.51 -0.65 4.16
CA LEU A 49 -19.58 -0.38 5.26
C LEU A 49 -19.91 -1.19 6.52
N GLU A 50 -21.19 -1.42 6.82
CA GLU A 50 -21.63 -2.19 7.99
C GLU A 50 -21.16 -3.65 7.90
N ALA A 51 -21.28 -4.26 6.72
CA ALA A 51 -20.78 -5.61 6.48
C ALA A 51 -19.25 -5.69 6.64
N ALA A 52 -18.52 -4.67 6.20
CA ALA A 52 -17.06 -4.62 6.36
C ALA A 52 -16.65 -4.53 7.83
N GLU A 53 -17.36 -3.72 8.63
CA GLU A 53 -17.11 -3.59 10.07
C GLU A 53 -17.34 -4.92 10.81
N LEU A 54 -18.44 -5.62 10.50
CA LEU A 54 -18.74 -6.92 11.09
C LEU A 54 -17.65 -7.96 10.82
N VAL A 55 -17.11 -8.00 9.60
CA VAL A 55 -16.01 -8.90 9.24
C VAL A 55 -14.74 -8.56 10.01
N ALA A 56 -14.40 -7.27 10.12
CA ALA A 56 -13.22 -6.83 10.87
C ALA A 56 -13.33 -7.18 12.36
N MET A 57 -14.50 -6.95 12.97
CA MET A 57 -14.74 -7.33 14.37
C MET A 57 -14.65 -8.84 14.58
N ALA A 58 -15.25 -9.64 13.70
CA ALA A 58 -15.17 -11.09 13.77
C ALA A 58 -13.72 -11.59 13.66
N PHE A 59 -12.93 -11.00 12.75
CA PHE A 59 -11.52 -11.34 12.58
C PHE A 59 -10.70 -11.06 13.85
N LEU A 60 -10.92 -9.91 14.49
CA LEU A 60 -10.22 -9.54 15.72
C LEU A 60 -10.66 -10.39 16.92
N ASP A 61 -11.94 -10.74 17.03
CA ASP A 61 -12.44 -11.68 18.04
C ASP A 61 -11.83 -13.09 17.86
N GLY A 62 -11.73 -13.55 16.61
CA GLY A 62 -11.02 -14.78 16.26
C GLY A 62 -9.56 -14.74 16.71
N TRP A 63 -8.86 -13.63 16.46
CA TRP A 63 -7.46 -13.48 16.87
C TRP A 63 -7.29 -13.48 18.39
N GLN A 64 -8.16 -12.78 19.11
CA GLN A 64 -8.17 -12.75 20.58
C GLN A 64 -8.37 -14.14 21.19
N ARG A 65 -9.22 -14.97 20.57
CA ARG A 65 -9.51 -16.35 21.02
C ARG A 65 -8.57 -17.39 20.44
N GLN A 66 -7.59 -16.97 19.64
CA GLN A 66 -6.65 -17.85 18.92
C GLN A 66 -7.35 -18.81 17.95
N ASP A 67 -8.52 -18.43 17.42
CA ASP A 67 -9.27 -19.20 16.42
C ASP A 67 -8.82 -18.81 14.99
N PHE A 68 -7.62 -19.23 14.63
CA PHE A 68 -7.01 -18.92 13.33
C PHE A 68 -7.78 -19.54 12.15
N ALA A 69 -8.49 -20.66 12.37
CA ALA A 69 -9.33 -21.28 11.34
C ALA A 69 -10.57 -20.44 11.03
N GLN A 70 -11.15 -19.76 12.01
CA GLN A 70 -12.21 -18.77 11.78
C GLN A 70 -11.65 -17.55 11.06
N MET A 71 -10.52 -16.99 11.50
CA MET A 71 -9.87 -15.85 10.84
C MET A 71 -9.55 -16.13 9.37
N TYR A 72 -9.00 -17.30 9.07
CA TYR A 72 -8.67 -17.71 7.71
C TYR A 72 -9.89 -17.80 6.79
N ARG A 73 -11.07 -18.13 7.32
CA ARG A 73 -12.31 -18.13 6.53
C ARG A 73 -12.81 -16.73 6.18
N LEU A 74 -12.33 -15.70 6.87
CA LEU A 74 -12.75 -14.30 6.67
C LEU A 74 -11.87 -13.55 5.66
N ILE A 75 -10.70 -14.07 5.28
CA ILE A 75 -9.86 -13.46 4.26
C ILE A 75 -10.39 -13.78 2.86
N SER A 76 -9.97 -12.99 1.86
CA SER A 76 -10.40 -13.20 0.48
C SER A 76 -10.02 -14.59 -0.04
N TYR A 77 -10.82 -15.14 -0.96
CA TYR A 77 -10.51 -16.41 -1.63
C TYR A 77 -9.11 -16.42 -2.26
N ASN A 78 -8.73 -15.31 -2.91
CA ASN A 78 -7.40 -15.19 -3.52
C ASN A 78 -6.27 -15.32 -2.46
N SER A 79 -6.48 -14.77 -1.27
CA SER A 79 -5.55 -14.91 -0.15
C SER A 79 -5.49 -16.35 0.37
N GLN A 80 -6.62 -17.06 0.43
CA GLN A 80 -6.67 -18.47 0.83
C GLN A 80 -5.94 -19.38 -0.19
N GLU A 81 -6.07 -19.09 -1.48
CA GLU A 81 -5.33 -19.84 -2.52
C GLU A 81 -3.82 -19.57 -2.49
N ALA A 82 -3.42 -18.36 -2.07
CA ALA A 82 -2.02 -17.95 -2.06
C ALA A 82 -1.29 -18.32 -0.75
N ILE A 83 -2.03 -18.46 0.35
CA ILE A 83 -1.48 -18.64 1.70
C ILE A 83 -2.15 -19.87 2.31
N SER A 84 -1.36 -20.86 2.70
CA SER A 84 -1.91 -22.02 3.39
C SER A 84 -2.46 -21.63 4.77
N LEU A 85 -3.40 -22.41 5.30
CA LEU A 85 -3.89 -22.20 6.67
C LEU A 85 -2.74 -22.28 7.70
N GLU A 86 -1.76 -23.14 7.45
CA GLU A 86 -0.62 -23.36 8.35
C GLU A 86 0.31 -22.14 8.37
N ASP A 87 0.69 -21.61 7.20
CA ASP A 87 1.51 -20.38 7.10
C ASP A 87 0.77 -19.17 7.70
N PHE A 88 -0.54 -19.06 7.43
CA PHE A 88 -1.37 -18.01 8.03
C PHE A 88 -1.37 -18.11 9.56
N THR A 89 -1.53 -19.32 10.09
CA THR A 89 -1.55 -19.58 11.53
C THR A 89 -0.21 -19.23 12.17
N GLU A 90 0.91 -19.65 11.55
CA GLU A 90 2.26 -19.35 12.04
C GLU A 90 2.47 -17.84 12.19
N VAL A 91 2.15 -17.06 11.15
CA VAL A 91 2.34 -15.60 11.16
C VAL A 91 1.51 -14.93 12.26
N TYR A 92 0.22 -15.25 12.37
CA TYR A 92 -0.65 -14.59 13.36
C TYR A 92 -0.39 -15.06 14.79
N GLN A 93 0.03 -16.31 14.96
CA GLN A 93 0.46 -16.83 16.26
C GLN A 93 1.79 -16.22 16.70
N ASP A 94 2.80 -16.16 15.82
CA ASP A 94 4.08 -15.51 16.11
C ASP A 94 3.89 -14.03 16.40
N THR A 95 3.06 -13.35 15.61
CA THR A 95 2.70 -11.94 15.87
C THR A 95 2.03 -11.79 17.23
N GLN A 96 1.10 -12.66 17.62
CA GLN A 96 0.46 -12.58 18.93
C GLN A 96 1.44 -12.80 20.08
N ASN A 97 2.40 -13.71 19.90
CA ASN A 97 3.44 -14.01 20.88
C ASN A 97 4.46 -12.86 21.00
N THR A 98 4.79 -12.20 19.90
CA THR A 98 5.79 -11.13 19.82
C THR A 98 5.23 -9.73 20.04
N ALA A 99 3.94 -9.51 19.79
CA ALA A 99 3.24 -8.24 20.02
C ALA A 99 3.19 -7.85 21.50
N THR A 100 3.58 -8.74 22.42
CA THR A 100 3.88 -8.36 23.80
C THR A 100 5.26 -7.71 23.87
N ILE A 101 5.31 -6.40 23.62
CA ILE A 101 6.33 -5.52 24.21
C ILE A 101 5.59 -4.52 25.11
N VAL A 102 5.65 -4.85 26.41
CA VAL A 102 5.20 -4.16 27.66
C VAL A 102 3.72 -3.82 27.85
#